data_AF-A0A391P8S7-F1
#
_entry.id   AF-A0A391P8S7-F1
#
_cell.length_a   1.000
_cell.length_b   1.000
_cell.length_c   1.000
_cell.angle_alpha   90.00
_cell.angle_beta   90.00
_cell.angle_gamma   90.00
#
_symmetry.space_group_name_H-M   'P 1'
#
loop_
_entity.id
_entity.type
_entity.pdbx_description
1 polymer ?
#
loop_
_entity_poly.entity_id
_entity_poly.type
_entity_poly.pdbx_seq_one_letter_code
_entity_poly.pdbx_strand_id
1 'polypeptide(L)'
;MPPLSKPAPTENAGANLVIHRKSARPHVERDGYRDDAPAPTTGSRHPRRRSLGRSTFETMAVLTDEQVDAALPEGWERADGALRRSVKFPAFLDGIDAVRRVAIHAEAKDHHPDIDIRWRTVTFALVTHSEGGITDKDVAMAEDINGLV
;
A
#
# COMPACT_ATOMS: atom_id res chain seq x y z
N MET A 1 -28.28 41.90 -34.66
CA MET A 1 -27.21 41.50 -33.73
C MET A 1 -27.36 40.00 -33.48
N PRO A 2 -26.38 39.15 -33.83
CA PRO A 2 -26.48 37.73 -33.51
C PRO A 2 -26.18 37.53 -32.02
N PRO A 3 -26.80 36.53 -31.35
CA PRO A 3 -26.48 36.24 -29.96
C PRO A 3 -25.08 35.64 -29.86
N LEU A 4 -24.31 36.13 -28.88
CA LEU A 4 -23.02 35.58 -28.48
C LEU A 4 -23.23 34.15 -27.98
N SER A 5 -22.81 33.17 -28.77
CA SER A 5 -22.69 31.77 -28.33
C SER A 5 -21.71 31.70 -27.17
N LYS A 6 -22.16 31.19 -26.02
CA LYS A 6 -21.29 30.86 -24.89
C LYS A 6 -20.28 29.80 -25.34
N PRO A 7 -19.00 29.87 -24.95
CA PRO A 7 -18.04 28.81 -25.25
C PRO A 7 -18.46 27.53 -24.52
N ALA A 8 -18.37 26.39 -25.21
CA ALA A 8 -18.58 25.08 -24.63
C ALA A 8 -17.54 24.81 -23.51
N PRO A 9 -17.89 24.04 -22.47
CA PRO A 9 -16.92 23.65 -21.46
C PRO A 9 -15.81 22.85 -22.15
N THR A 10 -14.58 23.33 -22.04
CA THR A 10 -13.40 22.59 -22.47
C THR A 10 -13.35 21.30 -21.64
N GLU A 11 -13.52 20.17 -22.30
CA GLU A 11 -13.31 18.85 -21.74
C GLU A 11 -11.83 18.76 -21.35
N ASN A 12 -11.55 19.04 -20.07
CA ASN A 12 -10.22 18.92 -19.54
C ASN A 12 -9.95 17.42 -19.46
N ALA A 13 -9.20 16.90 -20.43
CA ALA A 13 -8.69 15.54 -20.42
C ALA A 13 -7.79 15.40 -19.19
N GLY A 14 -8.42 15.09 -18.04
CA GLY A 14 -7.77 14.94 -16.77
C GLY A 14 -6.79 13.78 -16.89
N ALA A 15 -5.51 14.05 -16.66
CA ALA A 15 -4.55 12.98 -16.45
C ALA A 15 -5.00 12.21 -15.18
N ASN A 16 -5.40 10.95 -15.36
CA ASN A 16 -5.60 10.04 -14.24
C ASN A 16 -4.24 9.54 -13.80
N LEU A 17 -3.85 9.85 -12.56
CA LEU A 17 -2.66 9.28 -11.94
C LEU A 17 -3.10 8.17 -11.01
N VAL A 18 -2.68 6.94 -11.31
CA VAL A 18 -2.86 5.80 -10.41
C VAL A 18 -1.50 5.36 -9.89
N ILE A 19 -1.32 5.45 -8.58
CA ILE A 19 -0.10 5.01 -7.90
C ILE A 19 -0.38 3.60 -7.38
N HIS A 20 0.17 2.61 -8.07
CA HIS A 20 0.16 1.22 -7.62
C HIS A 20 1.52 0.86 -7.04
N ARG A 21 1.53 0.09 -5.95
CA ARG A 21 2.75 -0.58 -5.49
C ARG A 21 3.08 -1.76 -6.39
N LYS A 22 4.33 -1.87 -6.86
CA LYS A 22 4.83 -3.11 -7.48
C LYS A 22 5.34 -4.00 -6.35
N SER A 23 4.68 -5.13 -6.12
CA SER A 23 5.10 -6.14 -5.14
C SER A 23 6.54 -6.59 -5.42
N ALA A 24 7.51 -6.07 -4.68
CA ALA A 24 8.91 -6.45 -4.83
C ALA A 24 9.25 -7.60 -3.88
N ARG A 25 9.31 -8.83 -4.42
CA ARG A 25 10.31 -9.80 -3.96
C ARG A 25 11.28 -10.02 -5.12
N PRO A 26 12.55 -9.58 -5.05
CA PRO A 26 13.54 -10.05 -5.99
C PRO A 26 13.78 -11.55 -5.71
N HIS A 27 13.41 -12.40 -6.66
CA HIS A 27 13.88 -13.78 -6.69
C HIS A 27 15.37 -13.71 -7.02
N VAL A 28 16.23 -13.92 -6.03
CA VAL A 28 17.66 -14.14 -6.30
C VAL A 28 17.79 -15.56 -6.81
N GLU A 29 17.78 -15.71 -8.13
CA GLU A 29 18.29 -16.91 -8.80
C GLU A 29 19.79 -16.96 -8.58
N ARG A 30 20.26 -17.85 -7.71
CA ARG A 30 21.67 -18.20 -7.61
C ARG A 30 21.96 -19.30 -8.61
N ASP A 31 22.30 -18.91 -9.83
CA ASP A 31 22.92 -19.82 -10.79
C ASP A 31 24.38 -20.09 -10.42
N GLY A 32 24.71 -21.38 -10.49
CA GLY A 32 25.85 -22.00 -9.81
C GLY A 32 27.23 -21.58 -10.29
N TYR A 33 28.11 -21.38 -9.32
CA TYR A 33 29.56 -21.39 -9.50
C TYR A 33 30.08 -22.75 -9.01
N ARG A 34 30.67 -23.54 -9.92
CA ARG A 34 31.32 -24.82 -9.61
C ARG A 34 32.76 -24.60 -9.11
N ASP A 35 33.16 -25.52 -8.25
CA ASP A 35 34.38 -25.62 -7.43
C ASP A 35 35.71 -25.46 -8.18
N ASP A 36 36.71 -24.94 -7.46
CA ASP A 36 38.06 -25.55 -7.33
C ASP A 36 38.95 -24.74 -6.38
N ALA A 37 39.11 -25.18 -5.11
CA ALA A 37 40.32 -24.94 -4.30
C ALA A 37 40.32 -25.75 -2.98
N PRO A 38 41.48 -26.24 -2.50
CA PRO A 38 41.56 -27.36 -1.54
C PRO A 38 41.53 -26.98 -0.05
N ALA A 39 41.22 -27.99 0.77
CA ALA A 39 41.09 -27.93 2.23
C ALA A 39 42.42 -27.79 2.98
N PRO A 40 42.40 -27.16 4.17
CA PRO A 40 43.35 -27.47 5.24
C PRO A 40 42.70 -28.08 6.49
N THR A 41 43.49 -28.93 7.14
CA THR A 41 43.17 -29.81 8.27
C THR A 41 43.28 -29.14 9.66
N THR A 42 42.57 -29.73 10.62
CA THR A 42 42.86 -29.81 12.08
C THR A 42 42.13 -28.85 13.04
N GLY A 43 41.06 -29.37 13.65
CA GLY A 43 40.89 -29.52 15.10
C GLY A 43 40.64 -28.29 16.01
N SER A 44 39.40 -28.13 16.50
CA SER A 44 39.12 -27.79 17.90
C SER A 44 37.63 -27.96 18.29
N ARG A 45 37.42 -28.30 19.57
CA ARG A 45 36.18 -28.76 20.22
C ARG A 45 35.22 -27.61 20.57
N HIS A 46 33.91 -27.84 20.34
CA HIS A 46 32.69 -27.40 21.07
C HIS A 46 32.47 -25.90 21.40
N PRO A 47 31.22 -25.35 21.31
CA PRO A 47 30.05 -25.92 21.98
C PRO A 47 28.72 -25.91 21.17
N ARG A 48 27.74 -26.65 21.70
CA ARG A 48 26.33 -26.63 21.31
C ARG A 48 25.70 -25.26 21.56
N ARG A 49 25.05 -24.66 20.55
CA ARG A 49 23.97 -23.64 20.62
C ARG A 49 23.66 -23.20 19.19
N ARG A 50 22.45 -22.90 18.73
CA ARG A 50 21.05 -23.00 19.18
C ARG A 50 20.28 -23.26 17.88
N SER A 51 19.16 -23.95 17.94
CA SER A 51 18.16 -23.88 16.86
C SER A 51 17.85 -22.41 16.60
N LEU A 52 18.27 -21.88 15.44
CA LEU A 52 17.76 -20.63 14.93
C LEU A 52 16.25 -20.84 14.81
N GLY A 53 15.51 -20.15 15.69
CA GLY A 53 14.07 -20.08 15.60
C GLY A 53 13.73 -19.69 14.18
N ARG A 54 12.89 -20.53 13.55
CA ARG A 54 12.17 -20.19 12.34
C ARG A 54 11.74 -18.74 12.47
N SER A 55 12.29 -17.85 11.65
CA SER A 55 11.75 -16.52 11.44
C SER A 55 10.31 -16.74 11.01
N THR A 56 9.38 -16.64 11.95
CA THR A 56 7.97 -16.51 11.67
C THR A 56 7.88 -15.26 10.82
N PHE A 57 7.67 -15.43 9.51
CA PHE A 57 7.01 -14.37 8.76
C PHE A 57 5.77 -14.02 9.58
N GLU A 58 5.70 -12.77 10.04
CA GLU A 58 4.59 -12.28 10.86
C GLU A 58 3.37 -12.19 9.95
N THR A 59 2.76 -13.35 9.70
CA THR A 59 1.49 -13.50 9.00
C THR A 59 0.45 -12.84 9.88
N MET A 60 -0.02 -11.66 9.46
CA MET A 60 -1.13 -10.97 10.11
C MET A 60 -2.42 -11.69 9.75
N ALA A 61 -3.33 -11.84 10.72
CA ALA A 61 -4.61 -12.47 10.46
C ALA A 61 -5.44 -11.60 9.50
N VAL A 62 -5.92 -12.21 8.42
CA VAL A 62 -6.97 -11.60 7.59
C VAL A 62 -8.24 -11.54 8.42
N LEU A 63 -8.85 -10.36 8.49
CA LEU A 63 -10.08 -10.11 9.22
C LEU A 63 -11.28 -10.71 8.48
N THR A 64 -12.28 -11.18 9.23
CA THR A 64 -13.58 -11.53 8.66
C THR A 64 -14.35 -10.27 8.28
N ASP A 65 -15.32 -10.44 7.39
CA ASP A 65 -16.23 -9.36 6.98
C ASP A 65 -16.88 -8.67 8.18
N GLU A 66 -17.35 -9.42 9.17
CA GLU A 66 -17.95 -8.86 10.39
C GLU A 66 -16.95 -8.06 11.23
N GLN A 67 -15.69 -8.51 11.30
CA GLN A 67 -14.64 -7.79 12.03
C GLN A 67 -14.28 -6.48 11.32
N VAL A 68 -14.20 -6.52 9.98
CA VAL A 68 -13.95 -5.31 9.18
C VAL A 68 -15.09 -4.32 9.34
N ASP A 69 -16.34 -4.78 9.20
CA ASP A 69 -17.52 -3.92 9.27
C ASP A 69 -17.69 -3.31 10.68
N ALA A 70 -17.31 -4.04 11.74
CA ALA A 70 -17.29 -3.53 13.11
C ALA A 70 -16.18 -2.51 13.39
N ALA A 71 -15.07 -2.59 12.68
CA ALA A 71 -13.90 -1.72 12.85
C ALA A 71 -13.80 -0.63 11.76
N LEU A 72 -14.81 -0.51 10.89
CA LEU A 72 -14.77 0.34 9.71
C LEU A 72 -14.73 1.84 10.10
N PRO A 73 -13.67 2.59 9.73
CA PRO A 73 -13.59 4.00 10.07
C PRO A 73 -14.62 4.84 9.31
N GLU A 74 -15.01 5.99 9.88
CA GLU A 74 -16.01 6.87 9.27
C GLU A 74 -15.63 7.28 7.83
N GLY A 75 -16.60 7.18 6.92
CA GLY A 75 -16.43 7.56 5.52
C GLY A 75 -15.68 6.53 4.66
N TRP A 76 -15.27 5.40 5.24
CA TRP A 76 -14.77 4.25 4.50
C TRP A 76 -15.88 3.26 4.21
N GLU A 77 -15.70 2.51 3.13
CA GLU A 77 -16.53 1.37 2.77
C GLU A 77 -15.66 0.14 2.51
N ARG A 78 -16.21 -1.04 2.75
CA ARG A 78 -15.62 -2.30 2.28
C ARG A 78 -16.19 -2.61 0.90
N ALA A 79 -15.33 -2.60 -0.11
CA ALA A 79 -15.71 -2.85 -1.50
C ALA A 79 -14.59 -3.60 -2.23
N ASP A 80 -14.97 -4.56 -3.08
CA ASP A 80 -14.07 -5.42 -3.87
C ASP A 80 -12.85 -5.96 -3.10
N GLY A 81 -13.06 -6.41 -1.86
CA GLY A 81 -12.01 -6.99 -1.02
C GLY A 81 -11.00 -5.99 -0.44
N ALA A 82 -11.30 -4.69 -0.48
CA ALA A 82 -10.47 -3.63 0.08
C ALA A 82 -11.32 -2.65 0.91
N LEU A 83 -10.65 -1.88 1.76
CA LEU A 83 -11.23 -0.65 2.32
C LEU A 83 -11.06 0.47 1.31
N ARG A 84 -12.12 1.25 1.05
CA ARG A 84 -12.08 2.39 0.13
C ARG A 84 -12.66 3.65 0.71
N ARG A 85 -12.07 4.79 0.33
CA ARG A 85 -12.61 6.12 0.61
C ARG A 85 -12.29 7.07 -0.52
N SER A 86 -13.31 7.79 -1.00
CA SER A 86 -13.18 8.87 -1.97
C SER A 86 -13.36 10.23 -1.30
N VAL A 87 -12.40 11.13 -1.50
CA VAL A 87 -12.43 12.50 -0.96
C VAL A 87 -12.40 13.50 -2.11
N LYS A 88 -13.34 14.45 -2.10
CA LYS A 88 -13.41 15.54 -3.08
C LYS A 88 -12.84 16.82 -2.49
N PHE A 89 -11.77 17.33 -3.07
CA PHE A 89 -11.07 18.53 -2.63
C PHE A 89 -11.57 19.81 -3.34
N PRO A 90 -11.32 21.00 -2.76
CA PRO A 90 -11.69 22.27 -3.38
C PRO A 90 -10.98 22.50 -4.71
N ALA A 91 -9.67 22.23 -4.79
CA ALA A 91 -8.84 22.33 -5.98
C ALA A 91 -8.00 21.07 -6.22
N PHE A 92 -7.37 20.98 -7.40
CA PHE A 92 -6.51 19.84 -7.77
C PHE A 92 -5.31 19.73 -6.82
N LEU A 93 -4.62 20.85 -6.58
CA LEU A 93 -3.41 20.87 -5.76
C LEU A 93 -3.69 20.52 -4.28
N ASP A 94 -4.87 20.85 -3.75
CA ASP A 94 -5.27 20.43 -2.40
C ASP A 94 -5.28 18.89 -2.26
N GLY A 95 -5.76 18.20 -3.30
CA GLY A 95 -5.72 16.73 -3.36
C GLY A 95 -4.30 16.19 -3.46
N ILE A 96 -3.42 16.83 -4.23
CA ILE A 96 -2.00 16.46 -4.30
C ILE A 96 -1.29 16.65 -2.95
N ASP A 97 -1.59 17.71 -2.22
CA ASP A 97 -1.04 17.96 -0.89
C ASP A 97 -1.56 16.94 0.14
N ALA A 98 -2.81 16.50 0.04
CA ALA A 98 -3.32 15.38 0.82
C ALA A 98 -2.58 14.06 0.50
N VAL A 99 -2.40 13.74 -0.78
CA VAL A 99 -1.64 12.57 -1.23
C VAL A 99 -0.20 12.59 -0.70
N ARG A 100 0.47 13.75 -0.72
CA ARG A 100 1.83 13.89 -0.16
C ARG A 100 1.88 13.55 1.34
N ARG A 101 0.92 14.04 2.13
CA ARG A 101 0.84 13.76 3.58
C ARG A 101 0.63 12.26 3.83
N VAL A 102 -0.29 11.65 3.10
CA VAL A 102 -0.56 10.20 3.17
C VAL A 102 0.67 9.38 2.75
N ALA A 103 1.38 9.77 1.69
CA ALA A 103 2.56 9.05 1.22
C ALA A 103 3.70 9.04 2.25
N ILE A 104 3.95 10.16 2.93
CA ILE A 104 4.96 10.25 4.00
C ILE A 104 4.58 9.30 5.16
N HIS A 105 3.32 9.29 5.54
CA HIS A 105 2.83 8.44 6.64
C HIS A 105 2.84 6.96 6.27
N ALA A 106 2.43 6.63 5.04
CA ALA A 106 2.46 5.28 4.50
C ALA A 106 3.87 4.69 4.45
N GLU A 107 4.86 5.49 4.04
CA GLU A 107 6.26 5.08 4.05
C GLU A 107 6.76 4.82 5.48
N ALA A 108 6.42 5.69 6.44
CA ALA A 108 6.81 5.50 7.83
C ALA A 108 6.20 4.23 8.46
N LYS A 109 5.03 3.78 7.97
CA LYS A 109 4.35 2.56 8.43
C LYS A 109 4.67 1.30 7.61
N ASP A 110 5.45 1.42 6.53
CA ASP A 110 5.70 0.35 5.56
C ASP A 110 4.38 -0.33 5.10
N HIS A 111 3.38 0.49 4.81
CA HIS A 111 2.06 0.03 4.40
C HIS A 111 1.42 1.04 3.45
N HIS A 112 1.47 0.76 2.15
CA HIS A 112 1.09 1.73 1.13
C HIS A 112 -0.35 1.50 0.64
N PRO A 113 -1.21 2.55 0.61
CA PRO A 113 -2.48 2.52 -0.09
C PRO A 113 -2.26 2.53 -1.61
N ASP A 114 -3.23 1.99 -2.34
CA ASP A 114 -3.42 2.34 -3.75
C ASP A 114 -4.15 3.67 -3.83
N ILE A 115 -3.70 4.55 -4.74
CA ILE A 115 -4.24 5.92 -4.86
C ILE A 115 -4.64 6.19 -6.31
N ASP A 116 -5.91 6.54 -6.52
CA ASP A 116 -6.48 6.99 -7.80
C ASP A 116 -6.86 8.48 -7.72
N ILE A 117 -6.26 9.30 -8.58
CA ILE A 117 -6.49 10.74 -8.62
C ILE A 117 -7.24 11.09 -9.90
N ARG A 118 -8.48 11.58 -9.76
CA ARG A 118 -9.34 12.06 -10.84
C ARG A 118 -9.68 13.52 -10.62
N TRP A 119 -8.80 14.39 -11.12
CA TRP A 119 -8.86 15.83 -10.86
C TRP A 119 -8.99 16.11 -9.35
N ARG A 120 -10.14 16.59 -8.87
CA ARG A 120 -10.34 16.98 -7.46
C ARG A 120 -10.76 15.82 -6.57
N THR A 121 -10.95 14.63 -7.11
CA THR A 121 -11.31 13.45 -6.31
C THR A 121 -10.09 12.56 -6.17
N VAL A 122 -9.74 12.24 -4.93
CA VAL A 122 -8.72 11.23 -4.60
C VAL A 122 -9.42 10.04 -3.95
N THR A 123 -9.19 8.87 -4.49
CA THR A 123 -9.65 7.60 -3.93
C THR A 123 -8.47 6.87 -3.33
N PHE A 124 -8.62 6.47 -2.07
CA PHE A 124 -7.67 5.60 -1.37
C PHE A 124 -8.27 4.20 -1.29
N ALA A 125 -7.46 3.17 -1.57
CA ALA A 125 -7.80 1.78 -1.36
C ALA A 125 -6.72 1.08 -0.51
N LEU A 126 -7.15 0.30 0.48
CA LEU A 126 -6.28 -0.40 1.42
C LEU A 126 -6.60 -1.90 1.43
N VAL A 127 -5.57 -2.70 1.18
CA VAL A 127 -5.57 -4.14 1.37
C VAL A 127 -4.15 -4.64 1.63
N THR A 128 -4.00 -5.58 2.54
CA THR A 128 -2.72 -6.23 2.81
C THR A 128 -2.49 -7.35 1.79
N HIS A 129 -1.98 -6.99 0.61
CA HIS A 129 -1.79 -7.97 -0.48
C HIS A 129 -0.90 -9.17 -0.14
N SER A 130 0.02 -9.05 0.84
CA SER A 130 0.86 -10.20 1.24
C SER A 130 0.05 -11.31 1.90
N GLU A 131 -1.03 -10.94 2.59
CA GLU A 131 -1.95 -11.86 3.27
C GLU A 131 -3.19 -12.17 2.43
N GLY A 132 -3.36 -11.48 1.29
CA GLY A 132 -4.48 -11.70 0.38
C GLY A 132 -5.83 -11.16 0.87
N GLY A 133 -5.83 -10.23 1.84
CA GLY A 133 -7.06 -9.66 2.39
C GLY A 133 -6.82 -8.46 3.31
N ILE A 134 -7.92 -7.98 3.91
CA ILE A 134 -7.91 -6.86 4.85
C ILE A 134 -7.38 -7.35 6.19
N THR A 135 -6.45 -6.62 6.78
CA THR A 135 -5.89 -6.87 8.12
C THR A 135 -6.04 -5.63 9.00
N ASP A 136 -5.66 -5.75 10.28
CA ASP A 136 -5.63 -4.60 11.20
C ASP A 136 -4.76 -3.43 10.69
N LYS A 137 -3.74 -3.70 9.84
CA LYS A 137 -2.92 -2.63 9.24
C LYS A 137 -3.74 -1.74 8.31
N ASP A 138 -4.66 -2.33 7.55
CA ASP A 138 -5.53 -1.60 6.63
C ASP A 138 -6.52 -0.72 7.40
N VAL A 139 -7.10 -1.26 8.48
CA VAL A 139 -8.00 -0.49 9.37
C VAL A 139 -7.26 0.68 10.03
N ALA A 140 -6.08 0.43 10.60
CA ALA A 140 -5.28 1.45 11.24
C ALA A 140 -4.84 2.55 10.26
N MET A 141 -4.46 2.18 9.03
CA MET A 141 -4.10 3.17 8.00
C MET A 141 -5.32 3.97 7.54
N ALA A 142 -6.51 3.36 7.46
CA ALA A 142 -7.74 4.07 7.14
C ALA A 142 -8.07 5.14 8.19
N GLU A 143 -7.89 4.85 9.47
CA GLU A 143 -8.02 5.83 10.55
C GLU A 143 -6.99 6.96 10.45
N ASP A 144 -5.72 6.64 10.17
CA ASP A 144 -4.70 7.68 10.00
C ASP A 144 -5.03 8.61 8.83
N ILE A 145 -5.46 8.05 7.70
CA ILE A 145 -5.84 8.83 6.52
C ILE A 145 -6.97 9.79 6.86
N ASN A 146 -7.93 9.41 7.72
CA ASN A 146 -8.97 10.34 8.19
C ASN A 146 -8.39 11.58 8.89
N GLY A 147 -7.29 11.44 9.63
CA GLY A 147 -6.60 12.57 10.25
C GLY A 147 -5.73 13.39 9.29
N LEU A 148 -5.45 12.85 8.09
CA LEU A 148 -4.56 13.47 7.10
C LEU A 148 -5.30 14.13 5.93
N VAL A 149 -6.60 13.88 5.73
CA VAL A 149 -7.36 14.37 4.57
C VAL A 149 -8.43 15.38 4.92
#